data_AF-A0A0J1CWF2-F1
#
_entry.id   AF-A0A0J1CWF2-F1
#
_cell.length_a   1.000
_cell.length_b   1.000
_cell.length_c   1.000
_cell.angle_alpha   90.00
_cell.angle_beta   90.00
_cell.angle_gamma   90.00
#
_symmetry.space_group_name_H-M   'P 1'
#
loop_
_entity.id
_entity.type
_entity.pdbx_description
1 polymer ?
#
loop_
_entity_poly.entity_id
_entity_poly.type
_entity_poly.pdbx_seq_one_letter_code
_entity_poly.pdbx_strand_id
1 'polypeptide(L)'
;MNELIVGLNAWIIQDGNYDEFRCSEPYKLALEFNGLTLTPSDERAMRCQHKGTSLYDVVAKIIFSTPEVWVIDFGVKVFCESRPPRFSKIGQWVQGEIWLGIDPFFYKERLHRIQGMPDLFIDWFVTRIQLETTPWIEDRSGVRTLMNRDTQREEWTDKAVTDAWTDDAGRADYLLSLSK
;
A
#
# COMPACT_ATOMS: atom_id res chain seq x y z
N MET A 1 12.64 -8.37 -8.88
CA MET A 1 11.41 -7.57 -8.91
C MET A 1 11.84 -6.17 -9.23
N ASN A 2 11.49 -5.66 -10.41
CA ASN A 2 12.06 -4.41 -10.90
C ASN A 2 11.16 -3.21 -10.58
N GLU A 3 9.89 -3.46 -10.28
CA GLU A 3 8.91 -2.41 -10.03
C GLU A 3 7.79 -2.94 -9.12
N LEU A 4 7.22 -2.06 -8.30
CA LEU A 4 6.00 -2.27 -7.52
C LEU A 4 5.01 -1.14 -7.81
N ILE A 5 3.77 -1.50 -8.06
CA ILE A 5 2.63 -0.57 -8.07
C ILE A 5 2.02 -0.53 -6.68
N VAL A 6 1.90 0.67 -6.09
CA VAL A 6 1.34 0.88 -4.74
C VAL A 6 0.23 1.94 -4.79
N GLY A 7 -0.73 1.83 -3.87
CA GLY A 7 -1.80 2.80 -3.72
C GLY A 7 -1.37 4.02 -2.91
N LEU A 8 -1.93 5.18 -3.25
CA LEU A 8 -1.77 6.42 -2.53
C LEU A 8 -3.09 7.18 -2.54
N ASN A 9 -3.67 7.44 -1.37
CA ASN A 9 -4.82 8.32 -1.27
C ASN A 9 -4.36 9.78 -1.11
N ALA A 10 -5.08 10.73 -1.71
CA ALA A 10 -4.83 12.17 -1.61
C ALA A 10 -4.67 12.66 -0.17
N TRP A 11 -5.43 12.10 0.80
CA TRP A 11 -5.36 12.55 2.20
C TRP A 11 -3.95 12.41 2.79
N ILE A 12 -3.16 11.42 2.33
CA ILE A 12 -1.79 11.19 2.80
C ILE A 12 -0.87 12.38 2.50
N ILE A 13 -1.08 13.03 1.35
CA ILE A 13 -0.37 14.27 0.97
C ILE A 13 -0.98 15.47 1.69
N GLN A 14 -2.31 15.54 1.77
CA GLN A 14 -3.02 16.68 2.39
C GLN A 14 -2.71 16.84 3.88
N ASP A 15 -2.46 15.73 4.59
CA ASP A 15 -2.04 15.75 6.00
C ASP A 15 -0.64 16.35 6.21
N GLY A 16 0.08 16.69 5.13
CA GLY A 16 1.38 17.37 5.17
C GLY A 16 2.56 16.43 5.46
N ASN A 17 2.34 15.11 5.45
CA ASN A 17 3.38 14.12 5.64
C ASN A 17 4.28 13.95 4.41
N TYR A 18 3.73 14.24 3.23
CA TYR A 18 4.43 14.18 1.96
C TYR A 18 4.08 15.42 1.13
N ASP A 19 5.04 15.87 0.32
CA ASP A 19 4.75 16.77 -0.80
C ASP A 19 4.08 15.98 -1.93
N GLU A 20 3.67 16.68 -3.00
CA GLU A 20 3.19 16.04 -4.22
C GLU A 20 4.25 15.10 -4.82
N PHE A 21 3.81 13.92 -5.28
CA PHE A 21 4.66 12.95 -5.96
C PHE A 21 4.83 13.31 -7.43
N ARG A 22 6.05 13.18 -7.94
CA ARG A 22 6.45 13.51 -9.32
C ARG A 22 7.10 12.31 -9.98
N CYS A 23 6.74 12.08 -11.23
CA CYS A 23 7.42 11.09 -12.06
C CYS A 23 8.91 11.46 -12.19
N SER A 24 9.76 10.45 -12.22
CA SER A 24 11.21 10.54 -12.31
C SER A 24 11.91 11.21 -11.12
N GLU A 25 11.26 11.23 -9.95
CA GLU A 25 11.88 11.72 -8.71
C GLU A 25 12.05 10.60 -7.68
N PRO A 26 13.13 10.66 -6.88
CA PRO A 26 13.36 9.73 -5.78
C PRO A 26 12.63 10.17 -4.51
N TYR A 27 12.08 9.19 -3.78
CA TYR A 27 11.43 9.40 -2.49
C TYR A 27 11.89 8.34 -1.49
N LYS A 28 12.22 8.79 -0.28
CA LYS A 28 12.55 7.89 0.83
C LYS A 28 11.29 7.63 1.65
N LEU A 29 10.73 6.43 1.51
CA LEU A 29 9.46 6.08 2.15
C LEU A 29 9.41 4.61 2.58
N ALA A 30 8.49 4.33 3.49
CA ALA A 30 8.11 2.98 3.88
C ALA A 30 6.80 2.59 3.17
N LEU A 31 6.62 1.30 2.96
CA LEU A 31 5.41 0.74 2.36
C LEU A 31 4.60 -0.02 3.41
N GLU A 32 3.31 0.23 3.43
CA GLU A 32 2.37 -0.54 4.22
C GLU A 32 1.70 -1.63 3.39
N PHE A 33 1.09 -2.58 4.08
CA PHE A 33 0.18 -3.52 3.48
C PHE A 33 -1.10 -3.66 4.30
N ASN A 34 -2.17 -4.03 3.61
CA ASN A 34 -3.38 -4.56 4.23
C ASN A 34 -3.61 -5.99 3.73
N GLY A 35 -3.72 -6.93 4.67
CA GLY A 35 -3.87 -8.36 4.37
C GLY A 35 -5.33 -8.77 4.45
N LEU A 36 -6.02 -8.84 3.31
CA LEU A 36 -7.42 -9.24 3.27
C LEU A 36 -7.61 -10.74 3.56
N THR A 37 -6.61 -11.58 3.24
CA THR A 37 -6.77 -13.05 3.23
C THR A 37 -5.51 -13.84 3.63
N LEU A 38 -4.56 -13.24 4.35
CA LEU A 38 -3.30 -13.92 4.70
C LEU A 38 -3.54 -15.16 5.58
N THR A 39 -2.86 -16.25 5.25
CA THR A 39 -2.90 -17.55 5.95
C THR A 39 -1.48 -18.10 6.15
N PRO A 40 -1.26 -19.04 7.09
CA PRO A 40 0.01 -19.76 7.19
C PRO A 40 0.38 -20.46 5.89
N SER A 41 1.67 -20.45 5.54
CA SER A 41 2.20 -21.19 4.39
C SER A 41 3.28 -22.16 4.81
N ASP A 42 3.34 -23.32 4.14
CA ASP A 42 4.47 -24.25 4.19
C ASP A 42 5.53 -23.95 3.14
N GLU A 43 5.23 -23.07 2.18
CA GLU A 43 6.19 -22.57 1.20
C GLU A 43 7.28 -21.74 1.91
N ARG A 44 8.54 -21.94 1.50
CA ARG A 44 9.73 -21.25 2.05
C ARG A 44 10.47 -20.44 0.99
N ALA A 45 9.80 -20.20 -0.14
CA ALA A 45 10.27 -19.37 -1.22
C ALA A 45 9.45 -18.08 -1.25
N MET A 46 10.13 -16.94 -1.34
CA MET A 46 9.44 -15.67 -1.48
C MET A 46 8.76 -15.61 -2.84
N ARG A 47 7.50 -15.18 -2.86
CA ARG A 47 6.73 -14.95 -4.08
C ARG A 47 5.99 -13.63 -3.97
N CYS A 48 5.87 -12.95 -5.09
CA CYS A 48 5.04 -11.76 -5.23
C CYS A 48 4.57 -11.69 -6.68
N GLN A 49 3.27 -11.81 -6.87
CA GLN A 49 2.62 -11.80 -8.16
C GLN A 49 1.59 -10.67 -8.17
N HIS A 50 1.77 -9.71 -9.07
CA HIS A 50 0.84 -8.61 -9.25
C HIS A 50 -0.50 -9.10 -9.80
N LYS A 51 -1.60 -8.58 -9.23
CA LYS A 51 -2.98 -8.98 -9.56
C LYS A 51 -3.81 -7.90 -10.24
N GLY A 52 -3.24 -6.70 -10.39
CA GLY A 52 -3.94 -5.50 -10.81
C GLY A 52 -3.85 -4.42 -9.74
N THR A 53 -3.91 -3.16 -10.15
CA THR A 53 -3.78 -1.97 -9.29
C THR A 53 -2.61 -2.12 -8.30
N SER A 54 -2.85 -2.15 -6.99
CA SER A 54 -1.86 -2.36 -5.94
C SER A 54 -2.06 -3.67 -5.17
N LEU A 55 -2.74 -4.65 -5.78
CA LEU A 55 -2.98 -5.98 -5.20
C LEU A 55 -1.92 -7.01 -5.65
N TYR A 56 -1.53 -7.86 -4.72
CA TYR A 56 -0.51 -8.89 -4.93
C TYR A 56 -0.86 -10.19 -4.20
N ASP A 57 -0.65 -11.31 -4.89
CA ASP A 57 -0.52 -12.63 -4.26
C ASP A 57 0.92 -12.82 -3.80
N VAL A 58 1.13 -12.97 -2.49
CA VAL A 58 2.47 -13.07 -1.90
C VAL A 58 2.68 -14.38 -1.15
N VAL A 59 3.95 -14.76 -1.04
CA VAL A 59 4.47 -15.70 -0.03
C VAL A 59 5.61 -14.96 0.66
N ALA A 60 5.45 -14.71 1.96
CA ALA A 60 6.31 -13.80 2.71
C ALA A 60 6.69 -14.39 4.07
N LYS A 61 7.85 -13.99 4.57
CA LYS A 61 8.31 -14.33 5.92
C LYS A 61 7.95 -13.22 6.89
N ILE A 62 7.40 -13.55 8.06
CA ILE A 62 7.21 -12.59 9.14
C ILE A 62 8.56 -12.32 9.79
N ILE A 63 9.01 -11.07 9.74
CA ILE A 63 10.33 -10.67 10.25
C ILE A 63 10.25 -9.86 11.54
N PHE A 64 9.08 -9.28 11.84
CA PHE A 64 8.84 -8.53 13.07
C PHE A 64 7.36 -8.61 13.46
N SER A 65 7.06 -8.62 14.76
CA SER A 65 5.68 -8.67 15.25
C SER A 65 5.59 -8.20 16.70
N THR A 66 4.64 -7.30 16.96
CA THR A 66 4.19 -6.84 18.28
C THR A 66 2.65 -6.87 18.31
N PRO A 67 2.00 -6.55 19.44
CA PRO A 67 0.54 -6.38 19.47
C PRO A 67 -0.02 -5.26 18.59
N GLU A 68 0.83 -4.32 18.14
CA GLU A 68 0.42 -3.11 17.39
C GLU A 68 0.81 -3.14 15.91
N VAL A 69 1.88 -3.86 15.55
CA VAL A 69 2.42 -3.86 14.20
C VAL A 69 3.07 -5.20 13.89
N TRP A 70 3.06 -5.57 12.62
CA TRP A 70 3.82 -6.70 12.12
C TRP A 70 4.38 -6.41 10.72
N VAL A 71 5.50 -7.05 10.42
CA VAL A 71 6.26 -6.83 9.18
C VAL A 71 6.47 -8.15 8.48
N ILE A 72 6.17 -8.18 7.19
CA ILE A 72 6.43 -9.31 6.31
C ILE A 72 7.50 -8.93 5.27
N ASP A 73 8.23 -9.93 4.79
CA ASP A 73 9.27 -9.81 3.79
C ASP A 73 9.08 -10.85 2.67
N PHE A 74 8.82 -10.36 1.46
CA PHE A 74 8.75 -11.16 0.23
C PHE A 74 9.82 -10.72 -0.79
N GLY A 75 10.91 -10.10 -0.32
CA GLY A 75 11.92 -9.38 -1.12
C GLY A 75 11.74 -7.85 -1.04
N VAL A 76 10.58 -7.42 -0.55
CA VAL A 76 10.30 -6.07 -0.08
C VAL A 76 9.68 -6.19 1.31
N LYS A 77 10.16 -5.35 2.24
CA LYS A 77 9.64 -5.33 3.61
C LYS A 77 8.48 -4.35 3.67
N VAL A 78 7.35 -4.81 4.16
CA VAL A 78 6.13 -4.01 4.31
C VAL A 78 5.54 -4.24 5.68
N PHE A 79 4.92 -3.22 6.27
CA PHE A 79 4.31 -3.31 7.60
C PHE A 79 2.79 -3.19 7.55
N CYS A 80 2.13 -3.70 8.58
CA CYS A 80 0.72 -3.47 8.81
C CYS A 80 0.56 -3.04 10.26
N GLU A 81 0.05 -1.82 10.49
CA GLU A 81 -0.23 -1.28 11.82
C GLU A 81 -1.55 -1.87 12.36
N SER A 82 -1.56 -3.18 12.55
CA SER A 82 -2.67 -3.88 13.15
C SER A 82 -2.15 -4.97 14.08
N ARG A 83 -3.04 -5.44 14.96
CA ARG A 83 -2.77 -6.67 15.72
C ARG A 83 -2.57 -7.82 14.72
N PRO A 84 -1.43 -8.53 14.79
CA PRO A 84 -1.16 -9.66 13.91
C PRO A 84 -2.15 -10.80 14.18
N PRO A 85 -2.52 -11.59 13.15
CA PRO A 85 -3.23 -12.85 13.34
C PRO A 85 -2.52 -13.76 14.34
N ARG A 86 -3.27 -14.62 15.05
CA ARG A 86 -2.70 -15.51 16.09
C ARG A 86 -1.60 -16.44 15.57
N PHE A 87 -1.63 -16.76 14.27
CA PHE A 87 -0.63 -17.59 13.62
C PHE A 87 0.63 -16.83 13.20
N SER A 88 0.68 -15.51 13.34
CA SER A 88 1.77 -14.69 12.82
C SER A 88 2.89 -14.54 13.86
N LYS A 89 3.75 -15.56 14.00
CA LYS A 89 4.99 -15.46 14.79
C LYS A 89 6.18 -15.13 13.91
N ILE A 90 7.16 -14.44 14.49
CA ILE A 90 8.45 -14.14 13.83
C ILE A 90 9.08 -15.44 13.33
N GLY A 91 9.54 -15.42 12.07
CA GLY A 91 10.14 -16.57 11.39
C GLY A 91 9.15 -17.46 10.64
N GLN A 92 7.84 -17.35 10.91
CA GLN A 92 6.82 -18.09 10.16
C GLN A 92 6.57 -17.46 8.79
N TRP A 93 6.03 -18.27 7.89
CA TRP A 93 5.69 -17.87 6.53
C TRP A 93 4.18 -17.76 6.37
N VAL A 94 3.78 -16.79 5.58
CA VAL A 94 2.39 -16.51 5.25
C VAL A 94 2.23 -16.43 3.75
N GLN A 95 1.01 -16.68 3.29
CA GLN A 95 0.62 -16.52 1.90
C GLN A 95 -0.79 -15.95 1.78
N GLY A 96 -1.07 -15.31 0.65
CA GLY A 96 -2.38 -14.78 0.32
C GLY A 96 -2.28 -13.43 -0.35
N GLU A 97 -3.43 -12.79 -0.50
CA GLU A 97 -3.55 -11.51 -1.16
C GLU A 97 -3.28 -10.37 -0.17
N ILE A 98 -2.49 -9.40 -0.62
CA ILE A 98 -2.25 -8.13 0.07
C ILE A 98 -2.48 -6.95 -0.86
N TRP A 99 -2.96 -5.85 -0.31
CA TRP A 99 -2.89 -4.53 -0.91
C TRP A 99 -1.61 -3.84 -0.41
N LEU A 100 -0.91 -3.11 -1.29
CA LEU A 100 0.25 -2.29 -0.94
C LEU A 100 -0.06 -0.79 -1.04
N GLY A 101 0.45 -0.03 -0.07
CA GLY A 101 0.30 1.42 -0.02
C GLY A 101 1.55 2.15 0.48
N ILE A 102 1.57 3.46 0.27
CA ILE A 102 2.55 4.35 0.93
C ILE A 102 2.20 4.48 2.41
N ASP A 103 3.20 4.38 3.29
CA ASP A 103 3.04 4.69 4.72
C ASP A 103 2.40 6.08 4.88
N PRO A 104 1.20 6.20 5.47
CA PRO A 104 0.58 7.50 5.64
C PRO A 104 1.39 8.42 6.55
N PHE A 105 1.89 7.86 7.67
CA PHE A 105 2.74 8.54 8.65
C PHE A 105 3.16 7.63 9.82
N PHE A 106 2.45 6.51 10.05
CA PHE A 106 2.62 5.66 11.22
C PHE A 106 4.08 5.22 11.40
N TYR A 107 4.70 4.72 10.33
CA TYR A 107 6.07 4.27 10.40
C TYR A 107 7.02 5.44 10.56
N LYS A 108 6.88 6.46 9.71
CA LYS A 108 7.70 7.67 9.72
C LYS A 108 7.72 8.39 11.06
N GLU A 109 6.59 8.51 11.74
CA GLU A 109 6.49 9.27 12.98
C GLU A 109 6.80 8.44 14.22
N ARG A 110 6.36 7.18 14.26
CA ARG A 110 6.29 6.41 15.51
C ARG A 110 6.88 5.01 15.42
N LEU A 111 6.46 4.18 14.46
CA LEU A 111 6.77 2.74 14.52
C LEU A 111 8.28 2.45 14.35
N HIS A 112 9.02 3.27 13.60
CA HIS A 112 10.48 3.13 13.45
C HIS A 112 11.26 3.20 14.79
N ARG A 113 10.64 3.73 15.86
CA ARG A 113 11.25 3.85 17.20
C ARG A 113 11.02 2.62 18.09
N ILE A 114 10.17 1.68 17.66
CA ILE A 114 9.90 0.48 18.43
C ILE A 114 11.18 -0.37 18.47
N GLN A 115 11.54 -0.85 19.66
CA GLN A 115 12.73 -1.66 19.84
C GLN A 115 12.68 -2.92 18.96
N GLY A 116 13.71 -3.11 18.13
CA GLY A 116 13.81 -4.25 17.21
C GLY A 116 13.04 -4.10 15.90
N MET A 117 12.33 -2.97 15.68
CA MET A 117 11.69 -2.69 14.40
C MET A 117 12.76 -2.62 13.30
N PRO A 118 12.61 -3.37 12.20
CA PRO A 118 13.53 -3.28 11.07
C PRO A 118 13.43 -1.90 10.41
N ASP A 119 14.52 -1.42 9.83
CA ASP A 119 14.46 -0.24 8.96
C ASP A 119 13.71 -0.58 7.66
N LEU A 120 12.60 0.13 7.47
CA LEU A 120 11.70 0.02 6.32
C LEU A 120 11.82 1.19 5.34
N PHE A 121 12.61 2.22 5.65
CA PHE A 121 12.84 3.29 4.70
C PHE A 121 13.71 2.81 3.55
N ILE A 122 13.19 2.94 2.35
CA ILE A 122 13.88 2.61 1.11
C ILE A 122 13.76 3.82 0.19
N ASP A 123 14.83 4.09 -0.57
CA ASP A 123 14.78 5.05 -1.67
C ASP A 123 14.07 4.40 -2.86
N TRP A 124 12.95 4.98 -3.26
CA TRP A 124 12.14 4.55 -4.39
C TRP A 124 12.15 5.61 -5.46
N PHE A 125 12.19 5.19 -6.71
CA PHE A 125 12.04 6.09 -7.85
C PHE A 125 10.65 5.93 -8.45
N VAL A 126 9.90 7.03 -8.56
CA VAL A 126 8.55 6.99 -9.14
C VAL A 126 8.66 6.97 -10.66
N THR A 127 8.33 5.84 -11.28
CA THR A 127 8.41 5.65 -12.74
C THR A 127 7.14 6.07 -13.45
N ARG A 128 5.99 5.98 -12.76
CA ARG A 128 4.67 6.31 -13.31
C ARG A 128 3.69 6.68 -12.20
N ILE A 129 2.82 7.64 -12.49
CA ILE A 129 1.69 8.03 -11.62
C ILE A 129 0.42 7.87 -12.43
N GLN A 130 -0.59 7.20 -11.86
CA GLN A 130 -1.91 7.08 -12.44
C GLN A 130 -2.95 7.62 -11.46
N LEU A 131 -3.88 8.44 -11.94
CA LEU A 131 -5.05 8.94 -11.20
C LEU A 131 -6.25 8.04 -11.47
N GLU A 132 -6.97 7.63 -10.43
CA GLU A 132 -8.25 6.96 -10.58
C GLU A 132 -9.30 7.92 -11.15
N THR A 133 -9.82 7.59 -12.33
CA THR A 133 -10.90 8.35 -12.99
C THR A 133 -12.19 7.54 -13.10
N THR A 134 -12.24 6.38 -12.44
CA THR A 134 -13.43 5.52 -12.37
C THR A 134 -14.67 6.32 -11.95
N PRO A 135 -15.76 6.31 -12.74
CA PRO A 135 -16.97 7.05 -12.40
C PRO A 135 -17.56 6.63 -11.07
N TRP A 136 -18.14 7.59 -10.35
CA TRP A 136 -18.93 7.30 -9.16
C TRP A 136 -20.35 6.85 -9.54
N ILE A 137 -20.88 5.86 -8.84
CA ILE A 137 -22.27 5.41 -8.88
C ILE A 137 -22.90 5.47 -7.50
N GLU A 138 -24.18 5.79 -7.47
CA GLU A 138 -24.98 5.76 -6.25
C GLU A 138 -25.47 4.35 -5.97
N ASP A 139 -25.13 3.81 -4.80
CA ASP A 139 -25.74 2.62 -4.25
C ASP A 139 -26.86 3.03 -3.27
N ARG A 140 -28.10 2.70 -3.66
CA ARG A 140 -29.33 2.97 -2.89
C ARG A 140 -29.90 1.71 -2.22
N SER A 141 -29.14 0.62 -2.15
CA SER A 141 -29.59 -0.66 -1.59
C SER A 141 -29.74 -0.64 -0.06
N GLY A 142 -29.15 0.34 0.63
CA GLY A 142 -29.18 0.49 2.08
C GLY A 142 -30.04 1.66 2.60
N VAL A 143 -30.02 1.86 3.92
CA VAL A 143 -30.71 2.97 4.62
C VAL A 143 -30.11 4.35 4.26
N ARG A 144 -28.88 4.37 3.75
CA ARG A 144 -28.18 5.57 3.28
C ARG A 144 -27.72 5.36 1.84
N THR A 145 -27.79 6.41 1.04
CA THR A 145 -27.12 6.44 -0.27
C THR A 145 -25.61 6.47 -0.06
N LEU A 146 -24.92 5.47 -0.60
CA LEU A 146 -23.46 5.43 -0.63
C LEU A 146 -22.98 5.74 -2.05
N MET A 147 -21.86 6.45 -2.15
CA MET A 147 -21.18 6.68 -3.43
C MET A 147 -20.04 5.66 -3.53
N ASN A 148 -20.09 4.80 -4.54
CA ASN A 148 -19.07 3.80 -4.80
C ASN A 148 -18.48 4.04 -6.20
N ARG A 149 -17.23 3.63 -6.42
CA ARG A 149 -16.66 3.57 -7.77
C ARG A 149 -17.37 2.48 -8.57
N ASP A 150 -17.71 2.77 -9.83
CA ASP A 150 -18.24 1.78 -10.76
C ASP A 150 -17.13 0.85 -11.23
N THR A 151 -16.96 -0.27 -10.53
CA THR A 151 -15.89 -1.24 -10.82
C THR A 151 -16.00 -1.87 -12.21
N GLN A 152 -17.14 -1.76 -12.90
CA GLN A 152 -17.29 -2.21 -14.29
C GLN A 152 -16.72 -1.22 -15.31
N ARG A 153 -16.42 0.00 -14.86
CA ARG A 153 -15.86 1.11 -15.66
C ARG A 153 -14.59 1.64 -15.01
N GLU A 154 -13.81 0.74 -14.42
CA GLU A 154 -12.52 1.09 -13.82
C GLU A 154 -11.62 1.76 -14.86
N GLU A 155 -11.12 2.94 -14.54
CA GLU A 155 -10.30 3.74 -15.43
C GLU A 155 -9.21 4.48 -14.64
N TRP A 156 -8.01 4.49 -15.22
CA TRP A 156 -6.82 5.10 -14.65
C TRP A 156 -6.11 5.94 -15.71
N THR A 157 -5.84 7.21 -15.39
CA THR A 157 -5.21 8.16 -16.33
C THR A 157 -3.81 8.54 -15.86
N ASP A 158 -2.84 8.56 -16.78
CA ASP A 158 -1.46 8.95 -16.46
C ASP A 158 -1.33 10.42 -16.06
N LYS A 159 -0.54 10.68 -15.02
CA LYS A 159 -0.14 12.03 -14.61
C LYS A 159 1.37 12.12 -14.46
N ALA A 160 1.90 13.32 -14.66
CA ALA A 160 3.31 13.62 -14.37
C ALA A 160 3.53 13.92 -12.88
N VAL A 161 2.51 14.47 -12.21
CA VAL A 161 2.54 14.90 -10.81
C VAL A 161 1.15 14.70 -10.20
N THR A 162 1.09 14.34 -8.91
CA THR A 162 -0.16 14.35 -8.15
C THR A 162 -0.64 15.79 -7.91
N ASP A 163 -1.95 15.99 -7.78
CA ASP A 163 -2.53 17.25 -7.32
C ASP A 163 -3.59 16.91 -6.27
N ALA A 164 -3.13 16.50 -5.09
CA ALA A 164 -3.97 15.92 -4.06
C ALA A 164 -5.09 16.86 -3.59
N TRP A 165 -4.90 18.17 -3.71
CA TRP A 165 -5.90 19.16 -3.29
C TRP A 165 -7.00 19.38 -4.31
N THR A 166 -6.74 19.11 -5.60
CA THR A 166 -7.66 19.44 -6.71
C THR A 166 -8.23 18.19 -7.40
N ASP A 167 -7.41 17.16 -7.58
CA ASP A 167 -7.83 15.93 -8.27
C ASP A 167 -8.99 15.25 -7.53
N ASP A 168 -10.01 14.85 -8.30
CA ASP A 168 -11.30 14.32 -7.80
C ASP A 168 -11.90 15.13 -6.62
N ALA A 169 -11.79 16.46 -6.70
CA ALA A 169 -12.22 17.40 -5.67
C ALA A 169 -11.58 17.11 -4.29
N GLY A 170 -10.30 16.75 -4.28
CA GLY A 170 -9.52 16.48 -3.08
C GLY A 170 -9.69 15.07 -2.53
N ARG A 171 -10.26 14.14 -3.32
CA ARG A 171 -10.53 12.75 -2.90
C ARG A 171 -9.86 11.74 -3.83
N ALA A 172 -8.82 12.16 -4.54
CA ALA A 172 -8.15 11.33 -5.52
C ALA A 172 -7.51 10.09 -4.87
N ASP A 173 -7.58 8.99 -5.61
CA ASP A 173 -6.78 7.80 -5.41
C ASP A 173 -5.78 7.70 -6.56
N TYR A 174 -4.54 7.38 -6.22
CA TYR A 174 -3.44 7.24 -7.17
C TYR A 174 -2.82 5.86 -7.09
N LEU A 175 -2.23 5.44 -8.21
CA LEU A 175 -1.25 4.36 -8.25
C LEU A 175 0.12 4.93 -8.58
N LEU A 176 1.12 4.58 -7.77
CA LEU A 176 2.52 4.90 -8.04
C LEU A 176 3.24 3.62 -8.45
N SER A 177 3.87 3.63 -9.63
CA SER A 177 4.85 2.61 -10.01
C SER A 177 6.21 3.02 -9.46
N LEU A 178 6.83 2.15 -8.67
CA LEU A 178 8.05 2.41 -7.91
C LEU A 178 9.13 1.40 -8.28
N SER A 179 10.31 1.89 -8.69
CA SER A 179 11.50 1.06 -8.88
C SER A 179 12.52 1.30 -7.77
N LYS A 180 13.31 0.26 -7.44
CA LYS A 180 14.48 0.36 -6.55
C LYS A 180 15.75 0.63 -7.33
#